data_AF-A0A9J5WJF7-F1
#
_entry.id   AF-A0A9J5WJF7-F1
#
_cell.length_a   1.000
_cell.length_b   1.000
_cell.length_c   1.000
_cell.angle_alpha   90.00
_cell.angle_beta   90.00
_cell.angle_gamma   90.00
#
_symmetry.space_group_name_H-M   'P 1'
#
loop_
_entity.id
_entity.type
_entity.pdbx_description
1 polymer ?
#
loop_
_entity_poly.entity_id
_entity_poly.type
_entity_poly.pdbx_seq_one_letter_code
_entity_poly.pdbx_strand_id
1 'polypeptide(L)'
;MEKEQSEENESSNTCLSMLPEGCIAEIFAYTSPPDVCRFSLVSISLHSAADSDSVWAKFLPSDYPSTIAKSPTPITQGCLCRIDVFILLNLVIFHLSTYCIYAVVQQTFSLDKWTGKKAYFLGARDLNISWDDTPEYWEWTSVPESSYLCFLPTDCESMFPEVAQLKLVWWLQIWGTIRAGILSPLTSYTAYFVYKLEDDSYGFDARHVEVSVGICGVESANVRIASLNPDHPSNMELDHKPVPKLRDDGWFELELGNFLTEREDDCIELRMEDVKPGC
;
A
#
# COMPACT_ATOMS: atom_id res chain seq x y z
N MET A 1 -68.94 2.30 -28.20
CA MET A 1 -67.81 2.93 -28.91
C MET A 1 -67.34 4.01 -27.97
N GLU A 2 -66.17 3.96 -27.32
CA GLU A 2 -64.94 3.20 -27.55
C GLU A 2 -64.35 2.76 -26.19
N LYS A 3 -63.66 1.62 -26.20
CA LYS A 3 -62.74 1.20 -25.13
C LYS A 3 -61.43 1.96 -25.35
N GLU A 4 -60.99 2.75 -24.39
CA GLU A 4 -59.56 3.08 -24.26
C GLU A 4 -58.95 2.10 -23.26
N GLN A 5 -58.10 1.22 -23.80
CA GLN A 5 -57.16 0.41 -23.05
C GLN A 5 -56.01 1.33 -22.61
N SER A 6 -55.87 1.55 -21.31
CA SER A 6 -54.62 2.04 -20.73
C SER A 6 -53.70 0.83 -20.55
N GLU A 7 -52.70 0.73 -21.43
CA GLU A 7 -51.58 -0.20 -21.32
C GLU A 7 -50.80 0.07 -20.03
N GLU A 8 -50.91 -0.85 -19.07
CA GLU A 8 -49.97 -0.95 -17.95
C GLU A 8 -48.63 -1.46 -18.48
N ASN A 9 -47.70 -0.53 -18.67
CA ASN A 9 -46.31 -0.85 -18.97
C ASN A 9 -45.65 -1.30 -17.66
N GLU A 10 -45.80 -2.58 -17.30
CA GLU A 10 -45.03 -3.25 -16.26
C GLU A 10 -43.55 -3.19 -16.65
N SER A 11 -42.83 -2.17 -16.19
CA SER A 11 -41.38 -2.22 -16.14
C SER A 11 -41.03 -3.34 -15.16
N SER A 12 -40.78 -4.53 -15.69
CA SER A 12 -40.21 -5.65 -14.94
C SER A 12 -38.83 -5.21 -14.45
N ASN A 13 -38.78 -4.52 -13.31
CA ASN A 13 -37.56 -4.16 -12.62
C ASN A 13 -36.96 -5.47 -12.10
N THR A 14 -36.12 -6.11 -12.90
CA THR A 14 -35.31 -7.24 -12.46
C THR A 14 -34.37 -6.74 -11.39
N CYS A 15 -34.74 -6.96 -10.13
CA CYS A 15 -33.93 -6.58 -8.99
C CYS A 15 -32.79 -7.59 -8.83
N LEU A 16 -31.57 -7.11 -8.50
CA LEU A 16 -30.40 -7.96 -8.29
C LEU A 16 -30.66 -9.08 -7.26
N SER A 17 -31.49 -8.82 -6.25
CA SER A 17 -31.88 -9.79 -5.22
C SER A 17 -32.80 -10.92 -5.70
N MET A 18 -33.31 -10.85 -6.94
CA MET A 18 -34.10 -11.92 -7.57
C MET A 18 -33.24 -12.97 -8.28
N LEU A 19 -31.94 -12.71 -8.45
CA LEU A 19 -31.02 -13.68 -9.02
C LEU A 19 -30.72 -14.81 -8.01
N PRO A 20 -30.40 -16.03 -8.48
CA PRO A 20 -29.88 -17.08 -7.62
C PRO A 20 -28.61 -16.61 -6.89
N GLU A 21 -28.43 -17.04 -5.65
CA GLU A 21 -27.29 -16.66 -4.81
C GLU A 21 -25.93 -16.88 -5.49
N GLY A 22 -25.76 -17.99 -6.20
CA GLY A 22 -24.52 -18.27 -6.95
C GLY A 22 -24.24 -17.28 -8.09
N CYS A 23 -25.28 -16.74 -8.73
CA CYS A 23 -25.12 -15.69 -9.75
C CYS A 23 -24.72 -14.37 -9.12
N ILE A 24 -25.30 -14.02 -7.97
CA ILE A 24 -24.95 -12.83 -7.21
C ILE A 24 -23.50 -12.92 -6.71
N ALA A 25 -23.11 -14.08 -6.18
CA ALA A 25 -21.74 -14.34 -5.74
C ALA A 25 -20.73 -14.21 -6.90
N GLU A 26 -21.03 -14.75 -8.08
CA GLU A 26 -20.16 -14.58 -9.25
C GLU A 26 -20.08 -13.11 -9.68
N ILE A 27 -21.17 -12.33 -9.60
CA ILE A 27 -21.12 -10.88 -9.85
C ILE A 27 -20.21 -10.19 -8.82
N PHE A 28 -20.41 -10.47 -7.53
CA PHE A 28 -19.61 -9.90 -6.45
C PHE A 28 -18.12 -10.22 -6.56
N ALA A 29 -17.77 -11.42 -7.03
CA ALA A 29 -16.38 -11.82 -7.30
C ALA A 29 -15.65 -10.92 -8.32
N TYR A 30 -16.37 -10.17 -9.15
CA TYR A 30 -15.79 -9.17 -10.08
C TYR A 30 -16.02 -7.72 -9.65
N THR A 31 -16.56 -7.48 -8.46
CA THR A 31 -16.64 -6.14 -7.85
C THR A 31 -15.46 -5.89 -6.90
N SER A 32 -15.44 -4.75 -6.19
CA SER A 32 -14.44 -4.50 -5.15
C SER A 32 -14.89 -5.07 -3.80
N PRO A 33 -13.97 -5.47 -2.90
CA PRO A 33 -14.33 -5.92 -1.56
C PRO A 33 -15.22 -4.93 -0.78
N PRO A 34 -14.98 -3.60 -0.81
CA PRO A 34 -15.85 -2.64 -0.16
C PRO A 34 -17.25 -2.56 -0.78
N ASP A 35 -17.39 -2.79 -2.09
CA ASP A 35 -18.69 -2.84 -2.73
C ASP A 35 -19.47 -4.09 -2.30
N VAL A 36 -18.81 -5.25 -2.20
CA VAL A 36 -19.43 -6.47 -1.63
C VAL A 36 -19.94 -6.20 -0.23
N CYS A 37 -19.13 -5.57 0.63
CA CYS A 37 -19.55 -5.16 1.98
C CYS A 37 -20.73 -4.17 1.97
N ARG A 38 -20.79 -3.25 1.02
CA ARG A 38 -21.93 -2.31 0.90
C ARG A 38 -23.19 -3.02 0.44
N PHE A 39 -23.09 -3.91 -0.55
CA PHE A 39 -24.22 -4.68 -1.06
C PHE A 39 -24.77 -5.67 -0.03
N SER A 40 -23.92 -6.22 0.83
CA SER A 40 -24.35 -7.13 1.90
C SER A 40 -25.32 -6.45 2.87
N LEU A 41 -25.24 -5.13 3.05
CA LEU A 41 -26.13 -4.36 3.94
C LEU A 41 -27.51 -4.06 3.32
N VAL A 42 -27.70 -4.31 2.03
CA VAL A 42 -28.93 -3.89 1.30
C VAL A 42 -30.06 -4.90 1.46
N SER A 43 -29.76 -6.20 1.52
CA SER A 43 -30.78 -7.25 1.72
C SER A 43 -30.18 -8.57 2.17
N ILE A 44 -31.00 -9.45 2.74
CA ILE A 44 -30.60 -10.78 3.22
C ILE A 44 -30.02 -11.64 2.08
N SER A 45 -30.64 -11.62 0.89
CA SER A 45 -30.16 -12.39 -0.26
C SER A 45 -28.77 -11.94 -0.72
N LEU A 46 -28.52 -10.63 -0.71
CA LEU A 46 -27.21 -10.06 -1.04
C LEU A 46 -26.20 -10.34 0.08
N HIS A 47 -26.62 -10.29 1.35
CA HIS A 47 -25.77 -10.65 2.49
C HIS A 47 -25.28 -12.10 2.38
N SER A 48 -26.18 -13.05 2.14
CA SER A 48 -25.83 -14.48 1.97
C SER A 48 -24.83 -14.68 0.82
N ALA A 49 -25.07 -14.04 -0.33
CA ALA A 49 -24.16 -14.12 -1.47
C ALA A 49 -22.79 -13.47 -1.19
N ALA A 50 -22.76 -12.37 -0.41
CA ALA A 50 -21.53 -11.69 0.00
C ALA A 50 -20.68 -12.53 0.96
N ASP A 51 -21.30 -13.35 1.81
CA ASP A 51 -20.59 -14.25 2.73
C ASP A 51 -20.03 -15.51 2.05
N SER A 52 -20.26 -15.70 0.75
CA SER A 52 -19.76 -16.85 0.01
C SER A 52 -18.24 -16.85 -0.12
N ASP A 53 -17.60 -17.96 0.27
CA ASP A 53 -16.15 -18.16 0.13
C ASP A 53 -15.65 -17.98 -1.32
N SER A 54 -16.51 -18.25 -2.30
CA SER A 54 -16.18 -18.11 -3.73
C SER A 54 -15.88 -16.67 -4.14
N VAL A 55 -16.53 -15.70 -3.48
CA VAL A 55 -16.32 -14.26 -3.69
C VAL A 55 -14.92 -13.87 -3.20
N TRP A 56 -14.63 -14.14 -1.93
CA TRP A 56 -13.39 -13.73 -1.28
C TRP A 56 -12.17 -14.49 -1.79
N ALA A 57 -12.34 -15.72 -2.29
CA ALA A 57 -11.28 -16.46 -2.97
C ALA A 57 -10.71 -15.73 -4.20
N LYS A 58 -11.50 -14.85 -4.84
CA LYS A 58 -11.06 -14.06 -6.00
C LYS A 58 -10.28 -12.80 -5.61
N PHE A 59 -10.51 -12.28 -4.42
CA PHE A 59 -9.79 -11.11 -3.89
C PHE A 59 -8.46 -11.46 -3.23
N LEU A 60 -8.28 -12.73 -2.85
CA LEU A 60 -7.06 -13.19 -2.21
C LEU A 60 -5.98 -13.52 -3.25
N PRO A 61 -4.72 -13.10 -3.05
CA PRO A 61 -3.60 -13.52 -3.90
C PRO A 61 -3.44 -15.03 -3.88
N SER A 62 -3.17 -15.68 -5.02
CA SER A 62 -3.11 -17.15 -5.11
C SER A 62 -2.10 -17.82 -4.16
N ASP A 63 -1.07 -17.09 -3.75
CA ASP A 63 -0.01 -17.56 -2.85
C ASP A 63 -0.27 -17.24 -1.36
N TYR A 64 -1.43 -16.66 -1.02
CA TYR A 64 -1.81 -16.36 0.37
C TYR A 64 -1.68 -17.57 1.34
N PRO A 65 -1.93 -18.85 0.96
CA PRO A 65 -1.78 -19.97 1.88
C PRO A 65 -0.32 -20.16 2.32
N SER A 66 0.62 -19.96 1.40
CA SER A 66 2.06 -20.05 1.67
C SER A 66 2.51 -18.90 2.57
N THR A 67 1.89 -17.73 2.43
CA THR A 67 2.19 -16.57 3.25
C THR A 67 1.67 -16.71 4.68
N ILE A 68 0.46 -17.26 4.85
CA ILE A 68 -0.08 -17.63 6.17
C ILE A 68 0.78 -18.72 6.82
N ALA A 69 1.23 -19.72 6.06
CA ALA A 69 2.07 -20.80 6.60
C ALA A 69 3.44 -20.33 7.11
N LYS A 70 3.95 -19.21 6.58
CA LYS A 70 5.19 -18.56 7.05
C LYS A 70 4.96 -17.66 8.26
N SER A 71 3.71 -17.40 8.64
CA SER A 71 3.42 -16.53 9.79
C SER A 71 3.72 -17.26 11.11
N PRO A 72 4.34 -16.60 12.11
CA PRO A 72 4.70 -17.21 13.39
C PRO A 72 3.51 -17.64 14.25
N THR A 73 2.30 -17.19 13.93
CA THR A 73 1.09 -17.56 14.66
C THR A 73 0.46 -18.79 14.01
N PRO A 74 0.10 -19.83 14.79
CA PRO A 74 -0.65 -20.96 14.27
C PRO A 74 -2.09 -20.51 14.00
N ILE A 75 -2.32 -19.86 12.86
CA ILE A 75 -3.66 -19.67 12.33
C ILE A 75 -4.14 -21.08 11.96
N THR A 76 -5.06 -21.63 12.75
CA THR A 76 -5.67 -22.93 12.47
C THR A 76 -6.49 -22.82 11.18
N GLN A 77 -5.83 -23.12 10.06
CA GLN A 77 -6.36 -23.10 8.68
C GLN A 77 -7.68 -23.87 8.48
N GLY A 78 -8.11 -24.67 9.46
CA GLY A 78 -9.35 -25.46 9.41
C GLY A 78 -10.62 -24.76 9.87
N CYS A 79 -10.57 -23.54 10.44
CA CYS A 79 -11.75 -22.93 11.10
C CYS A 79 -12.18 -21.55 10.57
N LEU A 80 -11.49 -20.95 9.60
CA LEU A 80 -11.77 -19.59 9.12
C LEU A 80 -12.32 -19.60 7.69
N CYS A 81 -13.38 -18.83 7.43
CA CYS A 81 -13.87 -18.60 6.07
C CYS A 81 -12.95 -17.61 5.32
N ARG A 82 -13.06 -17.52 4.00
CA ARG A 82 -12.18 -16.69 3.16
C ARG A 82 -12.36 -15.19 3.43
N ILE A 83 -13.54 -14.76 3.87
CA ILE A 83 -13.78 -13.40 4.35
C ILE A 83 -13.00 -13.12 5.63
N ASP A 84 -12.97 -14.05 6.59
CA ASP A 84 -12.14 -13.92 7.79
C ASP A 84 -10.66 -13.85 7.40
N VAL A 85 -10.20 -14.65 6.43
CA VAL A 85 -8.82 -14.58 5.95
C VAL A 85 -8.54 -13.24 5.26
N PHE A 86 -9.46 -12.69 4.48
CA PHE A 86 -9.28 -11.38 3.86
C PHE A 86 -9.26 -10.26 4.90
N ILE A 87 -10.20 -10.27 5.85
CA ILE A 87 -10.24 -9.35 6.98
C ILE A 87 -8.96 -9.49 7.79
N LEU A 88 -8.51 -10.71 8.08
CA LEU A 88 -7.24 -10.96 8.76
C LEU A 88 -6.06 -10.47 7.93
N LEU A 89 -5.97 -10.69 6.62
CA LEU A 89 -4.85 -10.13 5.84
C LEU A 89 -4.90 -8.59 5.73
N ASN A 90 -6.07 -7.98 5.92
CA ASN A 90 -6.21 -6.53 6.10
C ASN A 90 -5.91 -6.08 7.56
N LEU A 91 -6.14 -6.92 8.58
CA LEU A 91 -6.06 -6.58 10.01
C LEU A 91 -4.86 -7.18 10.78
N VAL A 92 -4.23 -8.26 10.32
CA VAL A 92 -3.28 -9.12 11.07
C VAL A 92 -1.82 -8.75 10.86
N ILE A 93 -1.49 -7.94 9.85
CA ILE A 93 -0.18 -7.27 9.85
C ILE A 93 -0.06 -6.37 11.09
N PHE A 94 -1.20 -5.91 11.61
CA PHE A 94 -1.29 -5.14 12.83
C PHE A 94 -0.93 -5.93 14.09
N HIS A 95 -1.52 -7.11 14.28
CA HIS A 95 -1.32 -7.88 15.52
C HIS A 95 -0.02 -8.69 15.53
N LEU A 96 0.51 -9.03 14.34
CA LEU A 96 1.86 -9.58 14.18
C LEU A 96 2.93 -8.51 14.43
N SER A 97 2.73 -7.23 14.13
CA SER A 97 3.65 -6.18 14.58
C SER A 97 3.75 -6.14 16.12
N THR A 98 2.62 -6.20 16.83
CA THR A 98 2.60 -6.16 18.30
C THR A 98 3.11 -7.44 18.99
N TYR A 99 3.04 -8.61 18.34
CA TYR A 99 3.49 -9.90 18.93
C TYR A 99 4.82 -10.43 18.33
N CYS A 100 5.21 -9.99 17.14
CA CYS A 100 6.50 -10.26 16.51
C CYS A 100 7.53 -9.16 16.79
N ILE A 101 7.50 -8.59 18.00
CA ILE A 101 8.60 -7.77 18.54
C ILE A 101 9.92 -8.59 18.62
N TYR A 102 9.87 -9.92 18.40
CA TYR A 102 11.03 -10.82 18.41
C TYR A 102 11.50 -11.32 17.03
N ALA A 103 10.80 -11.02 15.94
CA ALA A 103 11.27 -11.33 14.59
C ALA A 103 11.36 -10.01 13.83
N VAL A 104 12.59 -9.62 13.47
CA VAL A 104 12.89 -8.42 12.67
C VAL A 104 12.16 -8.56 11.33
N VAL A 105 10.93 -8.04 11.22
CA VAL A 105 10.20 -8.02 9.96
C VAL A 105 10.71 -6.82 9.17
N GLN A 106 11.70 -7.11 8.34
CA GLN A 106 12.36 -6.18 7.42
C GLN A 106 11.40 -5.60 6.35
N GLN A 107 10.38 -6.40 5.96
CA GLN A 107 9.36 -6.03 4.97
C GLN A 107 7.98 -6.48 5.44
N THR A 108 7.03 -5.55 5.47
CA THR A 108 5.62 -5.84 5.75
C THR A 108 4.82 -5.72 4.46
N PHE A 109 3.85 -6.61 4.24
CA PHE A 109 2.94 -6.51 3.11
C PHE A 109 1.52 -6.49 3.62
N SER A 110 0.65 -5.72 2.99
CA SER A 110 -0.80 -5.68 3.22
C SER A 110 -1.56 -6.00 1.94
N LEU A 111 -2.87 -6.16 2.03
CA LEU A 111 -3.72 -6.17 0.83
C LEU A 111 -4.33 -4.80 0.67
N ASP A 112 -4.26 -4.24 -0.54
CA ASP A 112 -5.03 -3.06 -0.89
C ASP A 112 -6.52 -3.38 -0.73
N LYS A 113 -7.19 -2.58 0.08
CA LYS A 113 -8.57 -2.82 0.49
C LYS A 113 -9.55 -2.82 -0.69
N TRP A 114 -9.21 -2.16 -1.80
CA TRP A 114 -10.08 -2.01 -2.98
C TRP A 114 -9.87 -3.10 -4.03
N THR A 115 -8.64 -3.57 -4.17
CA THR A 115 -8.26 -4.49 -5.26
C THR A 115 -7.86 -5.87 -4.78
N GLY A 116 -7.59 -6.04 -3.48
CA GLY A 116 -7.03 -7.28 -2.91
C GLY A 116 -5.59 -7.56 -3.35
N LYS A 117 -4.95 -6.63 -4.07
CA LYS A 117 -3.55 -6.76 -4.51
C LYS A 117 -2.61 -6.50 -3.34
N LYS A 118 -1.48 -7.18 -3.32
CA LYS A 118 -0.45 -6.96 -2.29
C LYS A 118 0.08 -5.53 -2.38
N ALA A 119 0.17 -4.83 -1.27
CA ALA A 119 0.94 -3.60 -1.08
C ALA A 119 2.12 -3.92 -0.14
N TYR A 120 3.27 -3.28 -0.33
CA TYR A 120 4.48 -3.54 0.46
C TYR A 120 5.01 -2.26 1.06
N PHE A 121 5.51 -2.35 2.28
CA PHE A 121 6.31 -1.33 2.94
C PHE A 121 7.72 -1.88 3.18
N LEU A 122 8.72 -1.09 2.82
CA LEU A 122 10.13 -1.37 3.10
C LEU A 122 10.55 -0.51 4.29
N GLY A 123 11.06 -1.14 5.34
CA GLY A 123 11.61 -0.42 6.48
C GLY A 123 12.93 0.27 6.11
N ALA A 124 13.35 1.26 6.90
CA ALA A 124 14.61 1.97 6.64
C ALA A 124 15.84 1.04 6.59
N ARG A 125 15.81 -0.08 7.34
CA ARG A 125 16.86 -1.12 7.34
C ARG A 125 16.97 -1.92 6.05
N ASP A 126 15.93 -1.87 5.21
CA ASP A 126 15.89 -2.54 3.90
C ASP A 126 16.23 -1.60 2.75
N LEU A 127 16.44 -0.33 3.07
CA LEU A 127 16.92 0.67 2.14
C LEU A 127 18.45 0.75 2.26
N ASN A 128 19.08 1.02 1.13
CA ASN A 128 20.45 1.47 1.08
C ASN A 128 20.47 2.98 1.28
N ILE A 129 21.07 3.41 2.38
CA ILE A 129 21.23 4.81 2.73
C ILE A 129 22.72 5.12 2.71
N SER A 130 23.12 6.21 2.06
CA SER A 130 24.54 6.61 2.06
C SER A 130 24.98 7.02 3.47
N TRP A 131 26.11 6.45 3.91
CA TRP A 131 26.72 6.71 5.23
C TRP A 131 25.86 6.29 6.42
N ASP A 132 24.99 5.30 6.25
CA ASP A 132 24.06 4.82 7.29
C ASP A 132 24.74 4.24 8.54
N ASP A 133 26.01 3.89 8.42
CA ASP A 133 26.90 3.43 9.48
C ASP A 133 27.64 4.56 10.22
N THR A 134 27.44 5.82 9.80
CA THR A 134 28.16 7.00 10.31
C THR A 134 27.26 7.80 11.27
N PRO A 135 27.45 7.71 12.60
CA PRO A 135 26.56 8.31 13.61
C PRO A 135 26.51 9.84 13.60
N GLU A 136 27.51 10.49 13.00
CA GLU A 136 27.52 11.93 12.74
C GLU A 136 26.43 12.35 11.75
N TYR A 137 26.02 11.45 10.86
CA TYR A 137 25.07 11.72 9.79
C TYR A 137 23.71 11.09 10.03
N TRP A 138 23.68 9.88 10.58
CA TRP A 138 22.45 9.12 10.81
C TRP A 138 22.37 8.61 12.24
N GLU A 139 21.17 8.64 12.79
CA GLU A 139 20.84 7.97 14.04
C GLU A 139 19.69 6.99 13.81
N TRP A 140 19.87 5.75 14.27
CA TRP A 140 18.83 4.74 14.22
C TRP A 140 18.01 4.86 15.50
N THR A 141 16.79 5.37 15.38
CA THR A 141 15.91 5.58 16.52
C THR A 141 14.86 4.48 16.59
N SER A 142 14.72 3.90 17.78
CA SER A 142 13.62 2.97 18.07
C SER A 142 12.36 3.75 18.39
N VAL A 143 11.23 3.41 17.77
CA VAL A 143 9.94 4.00 18.13
C VAL A 143 9.53 3.50 19.53
N PRO A 144 9.18 4.37 20.49
CA PRO A 144 8.83 3.97 21.85
C PRO A 144 7.67 2.98 21.91
N GLU A 145 7.72 2.02 22.84
CA GLU A 145 6.71 0.95 23.02
C GLU A 145 5.27 1.45 23.22
N SER A 146 5.10 2.69 23.68
CA SER A 146 3.78 3.28 23.94
C SER A 146 3.05 3.76 22.67
N SER A 147 3.72 3.79 21.52
CA SER A 147 3.16 4.17 20.21
C SER A 147 2.54 2.99 19.46
N TYR A 148 2.87 1.74 19.83
CA TYR A 148 2.31 0.53 19.19
C TYR A 148 0.84 0.25 19.58
N LEU A 149 0.21 1.16 20.33
CA LEU A 149 -1.24 1.18 20.58
C LEU A 149 -2.00 2.08 19.61
N CYS A 150 -1.42 2.41 18.46
CA CYS A 150 -2.20 2.89 17.34
C CYS A 150 -3.26 1.85 16.99
N PHE A 151 -4.47 2.28 16.63
CA PHE A 151 -5.60 1.44 16.23
C PHE A 151 -5.91 1.57 14.74
N LEU A 152 -5.05 2.27 13.97
CA LEU A 152 -5.27 2.57 12.56
C LEU A 152 -4.19 1.93 11.66
N PRO A 153 -4.58 1.31 10.53
CA PRO A 153 -3.71 0.51 9.65
C PRO A 153 -2.72 1.32 8.80
N THR A 154 -2.50 2.60 9.12
CA THR A 154 -1.64 3.51 8.37
C THR A 154 -0.36 3.86 9.12
N ASP A 155 -0.29 3.73 10.43
CA ASP A 155 0.77 4.41 11.18
C ASP A 155 2.13 3.73 11.00
N CYS A 156 3.02 4.37 10.24
CA CYS A 156 4.34 3.85 9.87
C CYS A 156 5.24 3.56 11.09
N GLU A 157 5.08 4.36 12.15
CA GLU A 157 5.74 4.21 13.45
C GLU A 157 5.40 2.88 14.14
N SER A 158 4.22 2.30 13.87
CA SER A 158 3.83 1.01 14.43
C SER A 158 4.32 -0.19 13.61
N MET A 159 4.73 0.02 12.35
CA MET A 159 5.07 -1.08 11.43
C MET A 159 6.54 -1.48 11.49
N PHE A 160 7.43 -0.54 11.85
CA PHE A 160 8.87 -0.77 11.87
C PHE A 160 9.48 -0.40 13.23
N PRO A 161 10.30 -1.29 13.83
CA PRO A 161 10.85 -1.07 15.16
C PRO A 161 11.93 0.02 15.19
N GLU A 162 12.56 0.30 14.05
CA GLU A 162 13.61 1.30 13.89
C GLU A 162 13.36 2.18 12.67
N VAL A 163 13.61 3.48 12.81
CA VAL A 163 13.62 4.46 11.72
C VAL A 163 15.00 5.13 11.64
N ALA A 164 15.38 5.57 10.44
CA ALA A 164 16.62 6.29 10.21
C ALA A 164 16.37 7.80 10.33
N GLN A 165 16.94 8.43 11.36
CA GLN A 165 16.89 9.86 11.56
C GLN A 165 18.13 10.52 10.94
N LEU A 166 17.90 11.46 10.03
CA LEU A 166 18.94 12.24 9.38
C LEU A 166 19.36 13.41 10.28
N LYS A 167 20.64 13.47 10.65
CA LYS A 167 21.23 14.58 11.42
C LYS A 167 21.78 15.67 10.51
N LEU A 168 22.71 15.29 9.64
CA LEU A 168 23.42 16.21 8.76
C LEU A 168 24.06 15.43 7.62
N VAL A 169 23.86 15.83 6.37
CA VAL A 169 24.58 15.25 5.22
C VAL A 169 24.90 16.29 4.16
N TRP A 170 26.04 16.10 3.50
CA TRP A 170 26.46 16.91 2.35
C TRP A 170 25.69 16.54 1.09
N TRP A 171 25.48 15.24 0.85
CA TRP A 171 24.59 14.73 -0.19
C TRP A 171 23.66 13.66 0.39
N LEU A 172 22.42 13.64 -0.06
CA LEU A 172 21.40 12.66 0.29
C LEU A 172 21.25 11.68 -0.86
N GLN A 173 21.41 10.39 -0.60
CA GLN A 173 21.19 9.33 -1.58
C GLN A 173 20.65 8.10 -0.85
N ILE A 174 19.42 7.73 -1.20
CA ILE A 174 18.67 6.60 -0.66
C ILE A 174 18.12 5.81 -1.84
N TRP A 175 18.31 4.50 -1.81
CA TRP A 175 17.73 3.60 -2.79
C TRP A 175 17.31 2.29 -2.15
N GLY A 176 16.50 1.52 -2.84
CA GLY A 176 16.07 0.21 -2.37
C GLY A 176 15.71 -0.66 -3.55
N THR A 177 15.61 -1.97 -3.31
CA THR A 177 15.19 -2.91 -4.34
C THR A 177 14.08 -3.81 -3.83
N ILE A 178 13.15 -4.16 -4.73
CA ILE A 178 12.09 -5.11 -4.46
C ILE A 178 11.94 -6.06 -5.63
N ARG A 179 11.80 -7.36 -5.35
CA ARG A 179 11.58 -8.37 -6.41
C ARG A 179 10.13 -8.30 -6.88
N ALA A 180 9.91 -8.26 -8.19
CA ALA A 180 8.57 -8.25 -8.75
C ALA A 180 7.78 -9.52 -8.42
N GLY A 181 8.45 -10.68 -8.31
CA GLY A 181 7.80 -11.97 -7.99
C GLY A 181 7.17 -12.07 -6.59
N ILE A 182 7.47 -11.15 -5.66
CA ILE A 182 6.75 -11.09 -4.37
C ILE A 182 5.50 -10.21 -4.43
N LEU A 183 5.41 -9.32 -5.43
CA LEU A 183 4.26 -8.46 -5.69
C LEU A 183 3.14 -9.23 -6.40
N SER A 184 2.00 -8.57 -6.60
CA SER A 184 0.94 -9.15 -7.42
C SER A 184 1.33 -9.05 -8.91
N PRO A 185 1.20 -10.11 -9.71
CA PRO A 185 1.59 -10.09 -11.11
C PRO A 185 0.63 -9.21 -11.94
N LEU A 186 1.11 -8.72 -13.08
CA LEU A 186 0.35 -7.89 -14.04
C LEU A 186 -0.39 -6.73 -13.36
N THR A 187 0.25 -6.10 -12.38
CA THR A 187 -0.33 -5.05 -11.54
C THR A 187 0.52 -3.80 -11.65
N SER A 188 -0.12 -2.66 -11.91
CA SER A 188 0.55 -1.36 -11.89
C SER A 188 0.73 -0.91 -10.45
N TYR A 189 1.97 -0.71 -10.04
CA TYR A 189 2.32 -0.20 -8.72
C TYR A 189 2.76 1.25 -8.81
N THR A 190 2.48 2.01 -7.75
CA THR A 190 3.09 3.32 -7.52
C THR A 190 3.92 3.23 -6.24
N ALA A 191 5.18 3.65 -6.31
CA ALA A 191 6.08 3.66 -5.18
C ALA A 191 6.11 5.05 -4.54
N TYR A 192 6.13 5.07 -3.21
CA TYR A 192 6.17 6.27 -2.40
C TYR A 192 7.35 6.19 -1.42
N PHE A 193 8.02 7.31 -1.22
CA PHE A 193 8.97 7.52 -0.14
C PHE A 193 8.25 8.17 1.03
N VAL A 194 8.29 7.52 2.19
CA VAL A 194 7.58 7.96 3.39
C VAL A 194 8.58 8.49 4.40
N TYR A 195 8.39 9.74 4.86
CA TYR A 195 9.33 10.42 5.76
C TYR A 195 8.62 11.44 6.64
N LYS A 196 9.31 11.94 7.66
CA LYS A 196 8.83 12.98 8.57
C LYS A 196 9.86 14.10 8.64
N LEU A 197 9.38 15.33 8.78
CA LEU A 197 10.20 16.50 9.04
C LEU A 197 9.94 16.94 10.48
N GLU A 198 11.00 17.06 11.28
CA GLU A 198 10.92 17.64 12.61
C GLU A 198 10.81 19.17 12.53
N ASP A 199 10.23 19.79 13.55
CA ASP A 199 10.00 21.25 13.61
C ASP A 199 11.29 22.07 13.50
N ASP A 200 12.43 21.50 13.90
CA ASP A 200 13.76 22.12 13.85
C ASP A 200 14.58 21.70 12.62
N SER A 201 13.97 20.98 11.67
CA SER A 201 14.62 20.59 10.42
C SER A 201 14.95 21.81 9.56
N TYR A 202 16.10 21.77 8.88
CA TYR A 202 16.57 22.85 8.02
C TYR A 202 17.36 22.32 6.82
N GLY A 203 17.51 23.15 5.78
CA GLY A 203 18.33 22.83 4.61
C GLY A 203 17.60 22.10 3.49
N PHE A 204 16.30 21.78 3.66
CA PHE A 204 15.44 21.22 2.61
C PHE A 204 14.67 22.28 1.81
N ASP A 205 14.69 23.54 2.25
CA ASP A 205 13.96 24.67 1.64
C ASP A 205 14.47 25.08 0.25
N ALA A 206 15.67 24.64 -0.13
CA ALA A 206 16.27 24.92 -1.43
C ALA A 206 16.87 23.67 -2.09
N ARG A 207 16.62 22.49 -1.51
CA ARG A 207 17.23 21.23 -1.92
C ARG A 207 16.25 20.46 -2.78
N HIS A 208 16.68 20.17 -4.00
CA HIS A 208 15.92 19.33 -4.93
C HIS A 208 16.52 17.93 -4.97
N VAL A 209 15.63 16.94 -5.06
CA VAL A 209 16.00 15.54 -5.20
C VAL A 209 15.49 15.01 -6.54
N GLU A 210 16.29 14.15 -7.16
CA GLU A 210 15.90 13.28 -8.26
C GLU A 210 15.27 12.02 -7.68
N VAL A 211 14.05 11.73 -8.12
CA VAL A 211 13.33 10.50 -7.78
C VAL A 211 13.09 9.67 -9.03
N SER A 212 13.23 8.35 -8.89
CA SER A 212 12.95 7.43 -9.99
C SER A 212 12.57 6.03 -9.50
N VAL A 213 11.88 5.32 -10.38
CA VAL A 213 11.59 3.89 -10.26
C VAL A 213 11.91 3.24 -11.59
N GLY A 214 12.59 2.09 -11.56
CA GLY A 214 13.02 1.40 -12.77
C GLY A 214 13.39 -0.06 -12.52
N ILE A 215 13.81 -0.75 -13.57
CA ILE A 215 14.34 -2.11 -13.47
C ILE A 215 15.83 -2.03 -13.14
N CYS A 216 16.29 -2.81 -12.15
CA CYS A 216 17.68 -2.84 -11.72
C CYS A 216 18.64 -3.04 -12.91
N GLY A 217 19.62 -2.16 -13.05
CA GLY A 217 20.61 -2.21 -14.13
C GLY A 217 20.14 -1.64 -15.48
N VAL A 218 18.90 -1.14 -15.56
CA VAL A 218 18.39 -0.37 -16.70
C VAL A 218 18.30 1.09 -16.29
N GLU A 219 18.78 1.99 -17.14
CA GLU A 219 18.67 3.43 -16.88
C GLU A 219 17.20 3.85 -16.86
N SER A 220 16.78 4.45 -15.74
CA SER A 220 15.42 4.92 -15.56
C SER A 220 15.13 6.09 -16.50
N ALA A 221 14.26 5.90 -17.48
CA ALA A 221 13.84 6.96 -18.40
C ALA A 221 12.97 8.06 -17.73
N ASN A 222 12.44 7.78 -16.53
CA ASN A 222 11.47 8.62 -15.82
C ASN A 222 12.05 9.22 -14.53
N VAL A 223 13.22 9.85 -14.62
CA VAL A 223 13.76 10.65 -13.50
C VAL A 223 12.97 11.94 -13.37
N ARG A 224 12.48 12.24 -12.17
CA ARG A 224 11.71 13.46 -11.86
C ARG A 224 12.38 14.24 -10.75
N ILE A 225 12.27 15.56 -10.81
CA ILE A 225 12.79 16.44 -9.75
C ILE A 225 11.65 16.75 -8.77
N ALA A 226 11.89 16.54 -7.48
CA ALA A 226 10.96 16.80 -6.39
C ALA A 226 11.59 17.68 -5.29
N SER A 227 10.73 18.24 -4.44
CA SER A 227 11.10 18.91 -3.19
C SER A 227 10.65 18.06 -2.01
N LEU A 228 11.48 17.96 -0.98
CA LEU A 228 11.10 17.31 0.29
C LEU A 228 10.36 18.28 1.23
N ASN A 229 10.50 19.60 1.05
CA ASN A 229 9.67 20.55 1.79
C ASN A 229 8.32 20.75 1.05
N PRO A 230 7.17 20.45 1.69
CA PRO A 230 5.85 20.71 1.11
C PRO A 230 5.56 22.20 0.87
N ASP A 231 6.09 23.09 1.72
CA ASP A 231 5.86 24.55 1.66
C ASP A 231 6.79 25.27 0.69
N HIS A 232 7.60 24.54 -0.08
CA HIS A 232 8.53 25.12 -1.03
C HIS A 232 7.78 25.93 -2.10
N PRO A 233 8.16 27.20 -2.37
CA PRO A 233 7.40 28.08 -3.27
C PRO A 233 7.26 27.53 -4.69
N SER A 234 8.25 26.77 -5.18
CA SER A 234 8.17 26.11 -6.49
C SER A 234 7.13 24.98 -6.57
N ASN A 235 6.61 24.49 -5.45
CA ASN A 235 5.53 23.49 -5.45
C ASN A 235 4.19 24.11 -5.87
N MET A 236 4.05 25.45 -5.75
CA MET A 236 2.87 26.18 -6.22
C MET A 236 2.90 26.49 -7.73
N GLU A 237 4.05 26.35 -8.39
CA GLU A 237 4.28 26.87 -9.75
C GLU A 237 4.32 25.82 -10.87
N LEU A 238 4.20 24.50 -10.58
CA LEU A 238 4.23 23.46 -11.62
C LEU A 238 3.22 22.33 -11.40
N ASP A 239 2.35 22.14 -12.39
CA ASP A 239 1.28 21.12 -12.45
C ASP A 239 1.79 19.66 -12.58
N HIS A 240 3.12 19.45 -12.62
CA HIS A 240 3.74 18.16 -12.95
C HIS A 240 4.90 17.72 -12.04
N LYS A 241 5.24 18.49 -11.00
CA LYS A 241 6.26 18.06 -10.02
C LYS A 241 5.65 17.15 -8.95
N PRO A 242 6.31 16.06 -8.54
CA PRO A 242 5.87 15.29 -7.37
C PRO A 242 5.93 16.18 -6.12
N VAL A 243 4.78 16.38 -5.47
CA VAL A 243 4.66 17.15 -4.23
C VAL A 243 4.39 16.18 -3.08
N PRO A 244 5.13 16.27 -1.96
CA PRO A 244 4.85 15.48 -0.78
C PRO A 244 3.43 15.72 -0.25
N LYS A 245 2.72 14.64 0.10
CA LYS A 245 1.38 14.71 0.70
C LYS A 245 1.45 14.32 2.17
N LEU A 246 0.87 15.15 3.03
CA LEU A 246 0.73 14.83 4.45
C LEU A 246 -0.37 13.76 4.64
N ARG A 247 -0.03 12.70 5.37
CA ARG A 247 -0.93 11.62 5.78
C ARG A 247 -1.58 11.95 7.12
N ASP A 248 -2.65 11.20 7.43
CA ASP A 248 -3.37 11.32 8.71
C ASP A 248 -2.52 10.92 9.92
N ASP A 249 -1.44 10.15 9.72
CA ASP A 249 -0.48 9.72 10.75
C ASP A 249 0.66 10.71 10.98
N GLY A 250 0.65 11.86 10.30
CA GLY A 250 1.69 12.90 10.40
C GLY A 250 2.94 12.64 9.58
N TRP A 251 2.99 11.59 8.76
CA TRP A 251 4.08 11.33 7.82
C TRP A 251 3.79 11.93 6.43
N PHE A 252 4.83 12.28 5.69
CA PHE A 252 4.74 12.71 4.30
C PHE A 252 4.95 11.53 3.34
N GLU A 253 4.22 11.54 2.22
CA GLU A 253 4.45 10.64 1.08
C GLU A 253 4.90 11.42 -0.14
N LEU A 254 6.08 11.08 -0.66
CA LEU A 254 6.57 11.57 -1.93
C LEU A 254 6.49 10.46 -2.99
N GLU A 255 5.77 10.70 -4.08
CA GLU A 255 5.69 9.73 -5.18
C GLU A 255 7.03 9.62 -5.92
N LEU A 256 7.61 8.43 -5.95
CA LEU A 256 8.85 8.15 -6.68
C LEU A 256 8.58 7.85 -8.15
N GLY A 257 7.55 7.04 -8.44
CA GLY A 257 7.24 6.59 -9.79
C GLY A 257 6.26 5.43 -9.82
N ASN A 258 5.89 5.01 -11.03
CA ASN A 258 5.09 3.83 -11.26
C ASN A 258 5.87 2.77 -12.04
N PHE A 259 5.46 1.51 -11.88
CA PHE A 259 6.03 0.37 -12.60
C PHE A 259 5.00 -0.74 -12.73
N LEU A 260 5.21 -1.63 -13.70
CA LEU A 260 4.34 -2.77 -13.97
C LEU A 260 5.07 -4.07 -13.64
N THR A 261 4.40 -4.98 -12.94
CA THR A 261 4.94 -6.30 -12.59
C THR A 261 4.71 -7.32 -13.72
N GLU A 262 5.46 -7.19 -14.81
CA GLU A 262 5.33 -8.09 -15.97
C GLU A 262 6.01 -9.44 -15.78
N ARG A 263 7.22 -9.46 -15.20
CA ARG A 263 8.00 -10.69 -15.00
C ARG A 263 8.36 -10.85 -13.53
N GLU A 264 8.25 -12.08 -13.02
CA GLU A 264 8.54 -12.37 -11.61
C GLU A 264 10.02 -12.20 -11.25
N ASP A 265 10.91 -12.41 -12.23
CA ASP A 265 12.36 -12.29 -12.06
C ASP A 265 12.86 -10.84 -12.07
N ASP A 266 12.00 -9.87 -12.38
CA ASP A 266 12.40 -8.47 -12.42
C ASP A 266 12.76 -7.98 -11.00
N CYS A 267 13.87 -7.26 -10.92
CA CYS A 267 14.29 -6.49 -9.76
C CYS A 267 13.89 -5.05 -10.01
N ILE A 268 13.07 -4.48 -9.14
CA ILE A 268 12.63 -3.09 -9.23
C ILE A 268 13.51 -2.27 -8.30
N GLU A 269 14.15 -1.24 -8.83
CA GLU A 269 14.95 -0.27 -8.09
C GLU A 269 14.13 0.99 -7.83
N LEU A 270 14.14 1.45 -6.59
CA LEU A 270 13.54 2.69 -6.11
C LEU A 270 14.67 3.62 -5.70
N ARG A 271 14.67 4.87 -6.17
CA ARG A 271 15.77 5.80 -5.87
C ARG A 271 15.27 7.20 -5.56
N MET A 272 15.92 7.83 -4.58
CA MET A 272 15.88 9.25 -4.28
C MET A 272 17.30 9.73 -3.99
N GLU A 273 17.81 10.69 -4.77
CA GLU A 273 19.13 11.26 -4.57
C GLU A 273 19.13 12.77 -4.85
N ASP A 274 20.06 13.51 -4.26
CA ASP A 274 20.20 14.92 -4.62
C ASP A 274 20.50 15.11 -6.10
N VAL A 275 19.96 16.19 -6.66
CA VAL A 275 20.33 16.64 -8.01
C VAL A 275 21.84 16.88 -8.04
N LYS A 276 22.54 16.18 -8.93
CA LYS A 276 23.99 16.29 -9.05
C LYS A 276 24.39 17.68 -9.56
N PRO A 277 25.50 18.21 -9.01
CA PRO A 277 26.36 19.19 -9.64
C PRO A 277 26.37 19.14 -11.16
N GLY A 278 25.67 19.99 -11.92
CA GLY A 278 25.91 20.05 -13.36
C GLY A 278 27.40 20.32 -13.59
N CYS A 279 28.10 19.38 -14.24
CA CYS A 279 29.50 19.54 -14.66
C CYS A 279 29.64 20.64 -15.71
#